data_AF-A0A9P5VS84-F1
#
_entry.id   AF-A0A9P5VS84-F1
#
_cell.length_a   1.000
_cell.length_b   1.000
_cell.length_c   1.000
_cell.angle_alpha   90.00
_cell.angle_beta   90.00
_cell.angle_gamma   90.00
#
_symmetry.space_group_name_H-M   'P 1'
#
loop_
_entity.id
_entity.type
_entity.pdbx_description
1 polymer ?
#
loop_
_entity_poly.entity_id
_entity_poly.type
_entity_poly.pdbx_seq_one_letter_code
_entity_poly.pdbx_strand_id
1 'polypeptide(L)'
;MMENNELASRIIDLVSKNNELACKNNDLASKNNDLTSAIMHLVTKNNTMTSENNELMTRMIQLQESLDARQDEMRNLQMQALDRLALLQNNVKALLAQTYELHEYPIPRLFIVLPEDTSSWNPLDLFANKFRLYFLCECGEHTQSSNSKIPHHIHLAKHEGYDIARPNEFFKRYGSYVLMILRMLKFGISAAGIAVPTVSLLIRDDPIAKASSSLKMLIGSIQSGMDQAIGYIETISPNDNDAGIRPLDQMRNNEALEGADLRQLEFFLRSNDENRVLGNLYRTVTGNGHVKWVCIDHYRENYHEKAAKALRETLESLQGCSFDENIGRVEVRLHSKVMAEQFYAALEKSRSVYELRIELDWEVTQSDFRNLRDTLVLTNVGVLEIHLGQQ
;
A
#
# COMPACT_ATOMS: atom_id res chain seq x y z
N MET A 1 128.29 -43.26 19.91
CA MET A 1 127.85 -42.30 20.96
C MET A 1 127.16 -41.06 20.38
N MET A 2 127.57 -40.52 19.21
CA MET A 2 126.88 -39.37 18.56
C MET A 2 125.47 -39.67 18.05
N GLU A 3 125.22 -40.83 17.42
CA GLU A 3 123.90 -41.17 16.85
C GLU A 3 122.78 -41.26 17.89
N ASN A 4 123.07 -41.70 19.12
CA ASN A 4 122.07 -41.75 20.20
C ASN A 4 121.65 -40.36 20.69
N ASN A 5 122.55 -39.37 20.65
CA ASN A 5 122.23 -37.99 21.03
C ASN A 5 121.38 -37.29 19.96
N GLU A 6 121.62 -37.58 18.68
CA GLU A 6 120.80 -37.05 17.58
C GLU A 6 119.39 -37.64 17.58
N LEU A 7 119.27 -38.94 17.86
CA LEU A 7 117.99 -39.61 18.04
C LEU A 7 117.21 -39.04 19.24
N ALA A 8 117.88 -38.82 20.39
CA ALA A 8 117.28 -38.21 21.57
C ALA A 8 116.79 -36.77 21.30
N SER A 9 117.56 -35.96 20.57
CA SER A 9 117.15 -34.59 20.17
C SER A 9 115.91 -34.59 19.28
N ARG A 10 115.85 -35.49 18.28
CA ARG A 10 114.65 -35.68 17.44
C ARG A 10 113.43 -36.12 18.24
N ILE A 11 113.60 -37.00 19.23
CA ILE A 11 112.51 -37.44 20.12
C ILE A 11 111.99 -36.24 20.94
N ILE A 12 112.87 -35.39 21.48
CA ILE A 12 112.48 -34.20 22.23
C ILE A 12 111.71 -33.20 21.34
N ASP A 13 112.17 -32.96 20.11
CA ASP A 13 111.48 -32.07 19.15
C ASP A 13 110.10 -32.61 18.76
N LEU A 14 109.99 -33.92 18.52
CA LEU A 14 108.71 -34.58 18.25
C LEU A 14 107.74 -34.49 19.44
N VAL A 15 108.22 -34.71 20.66
CA VAL A 15 107.40 -34.55 21.88
C VAL A 15 106.93 -33.10 22.04
N SER A 16 107.81 -32.12 21.79
CA SER A 16 107.45 -30.70 21.83
C SER A 16 106.36 -30.35 20.82
N LYS A 17 106.51 -30.77 19.56
CA LYS A 17 105.49 -30.60 18.51
C LYS A 17 104.18 -31.30 18.86
N ASN A 18 104.25 -32.50 19.44
CA ASN A 18 103.05 -33.24 19.82
C ASN A 18 102.29 -32.53 20.96
N ASN A 19 103.01 -31.94 21.92
CA ASN A 19 102.41 -31.11 22.97
C ASN A 19 101.79 -29.81 22.41
N GLU A 20 102.44 -29.17 21.42
CA GLU A 20 101.88 -27.99 20.75
C GLU A 20 100.60 -28.32 19.96
N LEU A 21 100.61 -29.45 19.24
CA LEU A 21 99.42 -29.97 18.55
C LEU A 21 98.29 -30.29 19.53
N ALA A 22 98.59 -30.90 20.68
CA ALA A 22 97.61 -31.16 21.72
C ALA A 22 96.99 -29.85 22.26
N CYS A 23 97.80 -28.81 22.48
CA CYS A 23 97.30 -27.49 22.88
C CYS A 23 96.38 -26.87 21.82
N LYS A 24 96.78 -26.90 20.54
CA LYS A 24 95.94 -26.41 19.42
C LYS A 24 94.64 -27.20 19.31
N ASN A 25 94.69 -28.52 19.51
CA ASN A 25 93.50 -29.37 19.46
C ASN A 25 92.52 -29.05 20.60
N ASN A 26 93.05 -28.79 21.80
CA ASN A 26 92.23 -28.35 22.94
C ASN A 26 91.61 -26.95 22.70
N ASP A 27 92.36 -26.01 22.12
CA ASP A 27 91.84 -24.67 21.76
C ASP A 27 90.75 -24.75 20.68
N LEU A 28 90.95 -25.59 19.66
CA LEU A 28 89.93 -25.87 18.63
C LEU A 28 88.68 -26.51 19.25
N ALA A 29 88.84 -27.48 20.16
CA ALA A 29 87.72 -28.10 20.86
C ALA A 29 86.93 -27.07 21.67
N SER A 30 87.61 -26.15 22.37
CA SER A 30 86.96 -25.05 23.10
C SER A 30 86.16 -24.15 22.16
N LYS A 31 86.77 -23.69 21.05
CA LYS A 31 86.09 -22.86 20.04
C LYS A 31 84.89 -23.56 19.41
N ASN A 32 84.99 -24.88 19.19
CA ASN A 32 83.89 -25.65 18.63
C ASN A 32 82.71 -25.79 19.61
N ASN A 33 83.01 -25.91 20.91
CA ASN A 33 81.99 -25.86 21.96
C ASN A 33 81.31 -24.49 22.04
N ASP A 34 82.09 -23.39 21.96
CA ASP A 34 81.55 -22.02 21.97
C ASP A 34 80.65 -21.77 20.75
N LEU A 35 81.09 -22.21 19.57
CA LEU A 35 80.30 -22.11 18.35
C LEU A 35 79.00 -22.92 18.43
N THR A 36 79.06 -24.12 19.01
CA THR A 36 77.88 -24.97 19.23
C THR A 36 76.87 -24.27 20.15
N SER A 37 77.35 -23.63 21.23
CA SER A 37 76.50 -22.84 22.13
C SER A 37 75.85 -21.65 21.42
N ALA A 38 76.61 -20.92 20.61
CA ALA A 38 76.07 -19.80 19.82
C ALA A 38 75.01 -20.24 18.80
N ILE A 39 75.22 -21.37 18.12
CA ILE A 39 74.24 -21.96 17.20
C ILE A 39 72.97 -22.34 17.97
N MET A 40 73.10 -22.99 19.13
CA MET A 40 71.96 -23.37 19.96
C MET A 40 71.11 -22.15 20.34
N HIS A 41 71.76 -21.06 20.77
CA HIS A 41 71.08 -19.81 21.12
C HIS A 41 70.36 -19.16 19.92
N LEU A 42 70.98 -19.15 18.74
CA LEU A 42 70.34 -18.64 17.51
C LEU A 42 69.13 -19.49 17.11
N VAL A 43 69.22 -20.81 17.22
CA VAL A 43 68.10 -21.72 16.95
C VAL A 43 66.95 -21.44 17.91
N THR A 44 67.23 -21.30 19.22
CA THR A 44 66.20 -20.94 20.20
C THR A 44 65.53 -19.61 19.85
N LYS A 45 66.32 -18.57 19.54
CA LYS A 45 65.79 -17.26 19.16
C LYS A 45 64.93 -17.32 17.89
N ASN A 46 65.34 -18.09 16.90
CA ASN A 46 64.58 -18.24 15.65
C ASN A 46 63.24 -18.96 15.88
N ASN A 47 63.23 -19.98 16.74
CA ASN A 47 62.01 -20.66 17.14
C ASN A 47 61.05 -19.71 17.88
N THR A 48 61.55 -18.85 18.76
CA THR A 48 60.74 -17.82 19.44
C THR A 48 60.12 -16.84 18.45
N MET A 49 60.91 -16.26 17.53
CA MET A 49 60.38 -15.35 16.51
C MET A 49 59.34 -16.02 15.60
N THR A 50 59.55 -17.29 15.26
CA THR A 50 58.57 -18.07 14.47
C THR A 50 57.25 -18.22 15.22
N SER A 51 57.30 -18.47 16.54
CA SER A 51 56.11 -18.53 17.38
C SER A 51 55.37 -17.19 17.42
N GLU A 52 56.09 -16.08 17.63
CA GLU A 52 55.51 -14.73 17.66
C GLU A 52 54.85 -14.34 16.32
N ASN A 53 55.49 -14.69 15.19
CA ASN A 53 54.92 -14.46 13.86
C ASN A 53 53.63 -15.27 13.63
N ASN A 54 53.58 -16.52 14.10
CA ASN A 54 52.38 -17.34 14.00
C ASN A 54 51.24 -16.74 14.83
N GLU A 55 51.51 -16.27 16.05
CA GLU A 55 50.50 -15.58 16.88
C GLU A 55 49.98 -14.30 16.22
N LEU A 56 50.87 -13.51 15.62
CA LEU A 56 50.49 -12.30 14.90
C LEU A 56 49.57 -12.61 13.72
N MET A 57 49.89 -13.66 12.95
CA MET A 57 49.07 -14.11 11.83
C MET A 57 47.68 -14.56 12.30
N THR A 58 47.59 -15.28 13.41
CA THR A 58 46.30 -15.66 14.01
C THR A 58 45.47 -14.43 14.39
N ARG A 59 46.08 -13.39 14.98
CA ARG A 59 45.37 -12.14 15.29
C ARG A 59 44.89 -11.41 14.05
N MET A 60 45.67 -11.40 12.97
CA MET A 60 45.24 -10.77 11.72
C MET A 60 44.01 -11.47 11.11
N ILE A 61 43.98 -12.81 11.12
CA ILE A 61 42.82 -13.58 10.64
C ILE A 61 41.57 -13.26 11.48
N GLN A 62 41.69 -13.26 12.81
CA GLN A 62 40.58 -12.95 13.70
C GLN A 62 40.05 -11.52 13.50
N LEU A 63 40.94 -10.54 13.26
CA LEU A 63 40.54 -9.17 12.97
C LEU A 63 39.82 -9.06 11.62
N GLN A 64 40.28 -9.79 10.59
CA GLN A 64 39.64 -9.83 9.29
C GLN A 64 38.22 -10.40 9.40
N GLU A 65 38.06 -11.54 10.06
CA GLU A 65 36.75 -12.16 10.31
C GLU A 65 35.81 -11.22 11.08
N SER A 66 36.32 -10.52 12.10
CA SER A 66 35.54 -9.53 12.84
C SER A 66 35.14 -8.31 12.00
N LEU A 67 35.95 -7.90 11.04
CA LEU A 67 35.63 -6.78 10.13
C LEU A 67 34.55 -7.21 9.13
N ASP A 68 34.68 -8.40 8.56
CA ASP A 68 33.72 -8.95 7.61
C ASP A 68 32.34 -9.13 8.28
N ALA A 69 32.31 -9.70 9.49
CA ALA A 69 31.08 -9.84 10.27
C ALA A 69 30.41 -8.48 10.57
N ARG A 70 31.19 -7.45 10.92
CA ARG A 70 30.65 -6.09 11.13
C ARG A 70 30.17 -5.44 9.83
N GLN A 71 30.82 -5.70 8.71
CA GLN A 71 30.38 -5.18 7.41
C GLN A 71 29.05 -5.81 6.99
N ASP A 72 28.88 -7.11 7.18
CA ASP A 72 27.63 -7.81 6.90
C ASP A 72 26.49 -7.31 7.81
N GLU A 73 26.76 -7.10 9.10
CA GLU A 73 25.80 -6.51 10.02
C GLU A 73 25.38 -5.10 9.58
N MET A 74 26.35 -4.26 9.20
CA MET A 74 26.07 -2.90 8.72
C MET A 74 25.23 -2.91 7.44
N ARG A 75 25.50 -3.82 6.51
CA ARG A 75 24.72 -3.98 5.28
C ARG A 75 23.27 -4.37 5.58
N ASN A 76 23.07 -5.32 6.50
CA ASN A 76 21.75 -5.76 6.92
C ASN A 76 20.97 -4.62 7.59
N LEU A 77 21.62 -3.84 8.46
CA LEU A 77 21.00 -2.66 9.09
C LEU A 77 20.63 -1.58 8.05
N GLN A 78 21.47 -1.34 7.05
CA GLN A 78 21.17 -0.41 5.96
C GLN A 78 19.96 -0.88 5.14
N MET A 79 19.89 -2.17 4.78
CA MET A 79 18.74 -2.72 4.06
C MET A 79 17.45 -2.58 4.88
N GLN A 80 17.46 -2.94 6.17
CA GLN A 80 16.31 -2.77 7.05
C GLN A 80 15.87 -1.31 7.17
N ALA A 81 16.81 -0.36 7.20
CA ALA A 81 16.50 1.06 7.24
C ALA A 81 15.83 1.54 5.93
N LEU A 82 16.32 1.08 4.78
CA LEU A 82 15.73 1.40 3.47
C LEU A 82 14.32 0.82 3.33
N ASP A 83 14.10 -0.43 3.75
CA ASP A 83 12.77 -1.06 3.71
C ASP A 83 11.77 -0.32 4.60
N ARG A 84 12.18 0.09 5.80
CA ARG A 84 11.35 0.91 6.71
C ARG A 84 11.04 2.27 6.10
N LEU A 85 12.02 2.92 5.45
CA LEU A 85 11.80 4.20 4.78
C LEU A 85 10.81 4.06 3.61
N ALA A 86 10.90 3.00 2.82
CA ALA A 86 9.98 2.74 1.73
C ALA A 86 8.54 2.54 2.24
N LEU A 87 8.38 1.77 3.33
CA LEU A 87 7.07 1.58 3.98
C LEU A 87 6.50 2.89 4.52
N LEU A 88 7.31 3.70 5.20
CA LEU A 88 6.89 5.01 5.69
C LEU A 88 6.50 5.96 4.56
N GLN A 89 7.28 6.01 3.47
CA GLN A 89 6.97 6.82 2.31
C GLN A 89 5.64 6.41 1.65
N ASN A 90 5.37 5.11 1.54
CA ASN A 90 4.11 4.60 1.01
C ASN A 90 2.92 4.95 1.91
N ASN A 91 3.08 4.80 3.23
CA ASN A 91 2.03 5.15 4.18
C ASN A 91 1.70 6.65 4.14
N VAL A 92 2.72 7.52 4.07
CA VAL A 92 2.51 8.97 3.96
C VAL A 92 1.79 9.33 2.67
N LYS A 93 2.18 8.74 1.53
CA LYS A 93 1.49 8.96 0.25
C LYS A 93 0.02 8.52 0.32
N ALA A 94 -0.25 7.36 0.91
CA ALA A 94 -1.61 6.86 1.07
C ALA A 94 -2.45 7.80 1.95
N LEU A 95 -1.92 8.25 3.09
CA LEU A 95 -2.64 9.16 3.98
C LEU A 95 -2.93 10.51 3.31
N LEU A 96 -1.97 11.07 2.56
CA LEU A 96 -2.17 12.31 1.81
C LEU A 96 -3.23 12.15 0.72
N ALA A 97 -3.19 11.06 -0.04
CA ALA A 97 -4.21 10.75 -1.05
C ALA A 97 -5.60 10.60 -0.41
N GLN A 98 -5.70 9.85 0.68
CA GLN A 98 -6.95 9.66 1.41
C GLN A 98 -7.53 11.00 1.90
N THR A 99 -6.72 11.81 2.57
CA THR A 99 -7.17 13.08 3.15
C THR A 99 -7.68 14.03 2.05
N TYR A 100 -6.95 14.12 0.94
CA TYR A 100 -7.36 14.93 -0.21
C TYR A 100 -8.63 14.39 -0.87
N GLU A 101 -8.69 13.10 -1.16
CA GLU A 101 -9.82 12.48 -1.86
C GLU A 101 -11.10 12.41 -1.02
N LEU A 102 -10.99 12.27 0.31
CA LEU A 102 -12.14 12.35 1.21
C LEU A 102 -12.81 13.74 1.15
N HIS A 103 -11.99 14.79 0.99
CA HIS A 103 -12.47 16.16 0.85
C HIS A 103 -13.01 16.47 -0.55
N GLU A 104 -12.28 16.05 -1.60
CA GLU A 104 -12.65 16.38 -2.98
C GLU A 104 -13.78 15.50 -3.53
N TYR A 105 -13.94 14.26 -3.07
CA TYR A 105 -14.91 13.31 -3.60
C TYR A 105 -15.96 12.90 -2.56
N PRO A 106 -16.82 13.84 -2.09
CA PRO A 106 -17.86 13.55 -1.11
C PRO A 106 -19.01 12.70 -1.66
N ILE A 107 -19.09 12.53 -2.99
CA ILE A 107 -20.11 11.71 -3.67
C ILE A 107 -19.48 10.77 -4.71
N PRO A 108 -20.20 9.71 -5.15
CA PRO A 108 -19.76 8.87 -6.25
C PRO A 108 -19.50 9.66 -7.52
N ARG A 109 -18.34 9.40 -8.13
CA ARG A 109 -17.89 10.11 -9.35
C ARG A 109 -18.17 9.35 -10.63
N LEU A 110 -18.52 8.06 -10.53
CA LEU A 110 -18.78 7.21 -11.68
C LEU A 110 -20.28 7.05 -11.90
N PHE A 111 -20.79 7.62 -12.98
CA PHE A 111 -22.21 7.57 -13.33
C PHE A 111 -22.45 7.54 -14.83
N ILE A 112 -23.63 7.05 -15.20
CA ILE A 112 -24.18 7.14 -16.55
C ILE A 112 -25.53 7.84 -16.51
N VAL A 113 -25.99 8.30 -17.68
CA VAL A 113 -27.31 8.87 -17.84
C VAL A 113 -28.02 8.12 -18.95
N LEU A 114 -29.22 7.65 -18.66
CA LEU A 114 -30.07 6.91 -19.59
C LEU A 114 -31.44 7.58 -19.69
N PRO A 115 -32.15 7.43 -20.82
CA PRO A 115 -33.56 7.83 -20.92
C PRO A 115 -34.40 7.07 -19.90
N GLU A 116 -35.37 7.74 -19.29
CA GLU A 116 -36.30 7.11 -18.34
C GLU A 116 -37.17 6.05 -19.02
N ASP A 117 -37.63 6.34 -20.24
CA ASP A 117 -38.40 5.43 -21.06
C ASP A 117 -37.83 5.37 -22.47
N THR A 118 -37.28 4.20 -22.82
CA THR A 118 -36.73 3.95 -24.15
C THR A 118 -37.81 3.76 -25.23
N SER A 119 -39.03 3.42 -24.81
CA SER A 119 -40.16 3.11 -25.70
C SER A 119 -40.93 4.35 -26.17
N SER A 120 -40.98 5.40 -25.34
CA SER A 120 -41.56 6.69 -25.68
C SER A 120 -40.55 7.69 -26.26
N TRP A 121 -39.36 7.23 -26.64
CA TRP A 121 -38.28 8.08 -27.12
C TRP A 121 -38.67 8.83 -28.39
N ASN A 122 -38.64 10.17 -28.34
CA ASN A 122 -38.91 11.00 -29.50
C ASN A 122 -37.61 11.69 -29.98
N PRO A 123 -37.02 11.28 -31.10
CA PRO A 123 -35.83 11.92 -31.64
C PRO A 123 -36.10 13.33 -32.20
N LEU A 124 -37.36 13.68 -32.46
CA LEU A 124 -37.77 14.99 -32.99
C LEU A 124 -38.10 16.00 -31.88
N ASP A 125 -38.44 15.53 -30.68
CA ASP A 125 -38.70 16.37 -29.50
C ASP A 125 -37.72 16.03 -28.39
N LEU A 126 -36.49 16.52 -28.57
CA LEU A 126 -35.39 16.33 -27.64
C LEU A 126 -35.69 16.90 -26.24
N PHE A 127 -36.65 17.81 -26.10
CA PHE A 127 -37.01 18.45 -24.84
C PHE A 127 -38.06 17.68 -24.03
N ALA A 128 -38.82 16.78 -24.67
CA ALA A 128 -39.78 15.91 -24.00
C ALA A 128 -39.14 14.67 -23.36
N ASN A 129 -37.94 14.29 -23.79
CA ASN A 129 -37.25 13.12 -23.27
C ASN A 129 -36.77 13.37 -21.84
N LYS A 130 -37.15 12.47 -20.92
CA LYS A 130 -36.70 12.48 -19.53
C LYS A 130 -35.48 11.58 -19.38
N PHE A 131 -34.58 12.00 -18.50
CA PHE A 131 -33.32 11.31 -18.25
C PHE A 131 -33.14 11.04 -16.77
N ARG A 132 -32.55 9.88 -16.46
CA ARG A 132 -32.17 9.48 -15.11
C ARG A 132 -30.68 9.18 -15.04
N LEU A 133 -30.06 9.63 -13.96
CA LEU A 133 -28.66 9.35 -13.64
C LEU A 133 -28.57 8.07 -12.80
N TYR A 134 -27.65 7.19 -13.18
CA TYR A 134 -27.34 5.95 -12.48
C TYR A 134 -25.88 5.92 -12.07
N PHE A 135 -25.61 5.69 -10.79
CA PHE A 135 -24.25 5.53 -10.28
C PHE A 135 -23.75 4.10 -10.50
N LEU A 136 -22.43 4.00 -10.68
CA LEU A 136 -21.73 2.75 -10.91
C LEU A 136 -20.87 2.40 -9.69
N CYS A 137 -20.80 1.11 -9.38
CA CYS A 137 -19.86 0.56 -8.43
C CYS A 137 -18.43 0.63 -8.99
N GLU A 138 -17.51 1.26 -8.28
CA GLU A 138 -16.08 1.36 -8.64
C GLU A 138 -15.27 0.12 -8.22
N CYS A 139 -15.90 -1.05 -8.02
CA CYS A 139 -15.15 -2.27 -7.69
C CYS A 139 -14.27 -2.75 -8.85
N GLY A 140 -13.16 -3.38 -8.50
CA GLY A 140 -12.18 -3.95 -9.43
C GLY A 140 -11.18 -4.83 -8.67
N GLU A 141 -10.05 -5.15 -9.30
CA GLU A 141 -8.97 -5.94 -8.67
C GLU A 141 -8.53 -5.36 -7.31
N HIS A 142 -8.51 -4.03 -7.18
CA HIS A 142 -8.17 -3.32 -5.95
C HIS A 142 -9.15 -3.53 -4.77
N THR A 143 -10.35 -4.05 -5.06
CA THR A 143 -11.36 -4.43 -4.05
C THR A 143 -11.45 -5.94 -3.86
N GLN A 144 -10.70 -6.73 -4.64
CA GLN A 144 -10.79 -8.17 -4.65
C GLN A 144 -9.98 -8.77 -3.51
N SER A 145 -10.66 -9.47 -2.61
CA SER A 145 -10.00 -10.31 -1.60
C SER A 145 -9.62 -11.67 -2.19
N SER A 146 -8.59 -12.32 -1.63
CA SER A 146 -8.11 -13.64 -2.09
C SER A 146 -9.18 -14.73 -2.07
N ASN A 147 -10.25 -14.55 -1.29
CA ASN A 147 -11.36 -15.47 -1.12
C ASN A 147 -12.69 -14.91 -1.67
N SER A 148 -12.62 -13.89 -2.53
CA SER A 148 -13.84 -13.26 -3.04
C SER A 148 -14.70 -14.26 -3.80
N LYS A 149 -16.01 -14.19 -3.55
CA LYS A 149 -17.03 -15.02 -4.20
C LYS A 149 -17.86 -14.26 -5.22
N ILE A 150 -17.66 -12.95 -5.31
CA ILE A 150 -18.42 -12.08 -6.21
C ILE A 150 -17.50 -11.47 -7.28
N PRO A 151 -17.99 -11.27 -8.51
CA PRO A 151 -17.20 -10.61 -9.55
C PRO A 151 -16.81 -9.18 -9.13
N HIS A 152 -15.56 -8.79 -9.40
CA HIS A 152 -15.05 -7.44 -9.14
C HIS A 152 -14.80 -6.69 -10.44
N HIS A 153 -15.86 -6.15 -11.02
CA HIS A 153 -15.82 -5.28 -12.20
C HIS A 153 -16.85 -4.18 -12.07
N ILE A 154 -16.63 -3.05 -12.75
CA ILE A 154 -17.55 -1.91 -12.72
C ILE A 154 -18.94 -2.35 -13.19
N HIS A 155 -19.97 -2.06 -12.40
CA HIS A 155 -21.37 -2.44 -12.67
C HIS A 155 -22.35 -1.42 -12.09
N LEU A 156 -23.61 -1.49 -12.49
CA LEU A 156 -24.67 -0.61 -11.98
C LEU A 156 -24.97 -0.88 -10.51
N ALA A 157 -24.94 0.16 -9.69
CA ALA A 157 -25.41 0.06 -8.31
C ALA A 157 -26.93 -0.17 -8.28
N LYS A 158 -27.42 -0.87 -7.25
CA LYS A 158 -28.84 -1.19 -7.11
C LYS A 158 -29.60 0.02 -6.58
N HIS A 159 -30.02 0.92 -7.46
CA HIS A 159 -30.89 2.04 -7.13
C HIS A 159 -31.78 2.42 -8.32
N GLU A 160 -32.86 3.18 -8.08
CA GLU A 160 -33.86 3.50 -9.11
C GLU A 160 -33.40 4.55 -10.14
N GLY A 161 -32.30 5.25 -9.87
CA GLY A 161 -31.82 6.38 -10.67
C GLY A 161 -32.36 7.73 -10.17
N TYR A 162 -31.66 8.79 -10.51
CA TYR A 162 -31.99 10.17 -10.11
C TYR A 162 -32.51 10.97 -11.29
N ASP A 163 -33.66 11.63 -11.12
CA ASP A 163 -34.22 12.44 -12.18
C ASP A 163 -33.37 13.70 -12.40
N ILE A 164 -33.09 13.99 -13.67
CA ILE A 164 -32.33 15.18 -14.05
C ILE A 164 -33.31 16.32 -14.32
N ALA A 165 -33.33 17.32 -13.45
CA ALA A 165 -34.29 18.42 -13.52
C ALA A 165 -34.17 19.28 -14.78
N ARG A 166 -32.93 19.46 -15.26
CA ARG A 166 -32.58 20.35 -16.37
C ARG A 166 -31.61 19.64 -17.33
N PRO A 167 -32.10 18.70 -18.17
CA PRO A 167 -31.23 17.87 -19.02
C PRO A 167 -30.28 18.68 -19.91
N ASN A 168 -30.75 19.77 -20.53
CA ASN A 168 -29.90 20.59 -21.41
C ASN A 168 -28.72 21.22 -20.68
N GLU A 169 -28.96 21.82 -19.50
CA GLU A 169 -27.89 22.42 -18.70
C GLU A 169 -26.93 21.36 -18.17
N PHE A 170 -27.49 20.21 -17.75
CA PHE A 170 -26.70 19.07 -17.32
C PHE A 170 -25.77 18.57 -18.42
N PHE A 171 -26.29 18.29 -19.63
CA PHE A 171 -25.48 17.75 -20.72
C PHE A 171 -24.54 18.78 -21.34
N LYS A 172 -24.87 20.08 -21.28
CA LYS A 172 -23.90 21.13 -21.63
C LYS A 172 -22.66 21.08 -20.75
N ARG A 173 -22.81 20.64 -19.49
CA ARG A 173 -21.72 20.57 -18.52
C ARG A 173 -21.04 19.20 -18.44
N TYR A 174 -21.83 18.13 -18.35
CA TYR A 174 -21.36 16.77 -18.11
C TYR A 174 -21.47 15.87 -19.36
N GLY A 175 -21.96 16.38 -20.49
CA GLY A 175 -22.24 15.57 -21.67
C GLY A 175 -21.03 14.89 -22.25
N SER A 176 -19.88 15.58 -22.32
CA SER A 176 -18.60 14.99 -22.76
C SER A 176 -18.15 13.83 -21.88
N TYR A 177 -18.24 14.00 -20.55
CA TYR A 177 -17.97 12.96 -19.57
C TYR A 177 -18.92 11.76 -19.74
N VAL A 178 -20.23 12.02 -19.78
CA VAL A 178 -21.24 10.95 -19.91
C VAL A 178 -21.05 10.19 -21.22
N LEU A 179 -20.81 10.90 -22.32
CA LEU A 179 -20.56 10.30 -23.63
C LEU A 179 -19.32 9.39 -23.61
N MET A 180 -18.25 9.84 -22.95
CA MET A 180 -17.04 9.04 -22.77
C MET A 180 -17.37 7.74 -22.01
N ILE A 181 -17.99 7.82 -20.83
CA ILE A 181 -18.32 6.63 -20.03
C ILE A 181 -19.26 5.68 -20.78
N LEU A 182 -20.29 6.21 -21.45
CA LEU A 182 -21.22 5.40 -22.26
C LEU A 182 -20.50 4.67 -23.40
N ARG A 183 -19.56 5.32 -24.09
CA ARG A 183 -18.75 4.68 -25.14
C ARG A 183 -17.81 3.62 -24.56
N MET A 184 -17.17 3.90 -23.41
CA MET A 184 -16.32 2.92 -22.72
C MET A 184 -17.09 1.65 -22.38
N LEU A 185 -18.31 1.80 -21.85
CA LEU A 185 -19.19 0.68 -21.52
C LEU A 185 -19.74 -0.02 -22.76
N LYS A 186 -20.08 0.73 -23.81
CA LYS A 186 -20.61 0.18 -25.07
C LYS A 186 -19.60 -0.73 -25.77
N PHE A 187 -18.35 -0.28 -25.88
CA PHE A 187 -17.32 -0.98 -26.65
C PHE A 187 -16.41 -1.85 -25.79
N GLY A 188 -16.40 -1.66 -24.47
CA GLY A 188 -15.46 -2.29 -23.56
C GLY A 188 -14.05 -1.73 -23.75
N ILE A 189 -13.40 -1.33 -22.67
CA ILE A 189 -12.01 -0.86 -22.72
C ILE A 189 -11.21 -1.58 -21.64
N SER A 190 -10.05 -2.10 -22.04
CA SER A 190 -9.00 -2.55 -21.11
C SER A 190 -7.81 -1.62 -21.24
N ALA A 191 -7.57 -0.80 -20.23
CA ALA A 191 -6.43 0.12 -20.22
C ALA A 191 -5.92 0.36 -18.78
N ALA A 192 -4.60 0.33 -18.59
CA ALA A 192 -3.92 0.65 -17.32
C ALA A 192 -4.47 -0.09 -16.08
N GLY A 193 -4.87 -1.36 -16.21
CA GLY A 193 -5.42 -2.17 -15.11
C GLY A 193 -6.89 -1.89 -14.80
N ILE A 194 -7.56 -1.01 -15.54
CA ILE A 194 -9.01 -0.82 -15.49
C ILE A 194 -9.61 -1.61 -16.66
N ALA A 195 -10.29 -2.70 -16.34
CA ALA A 195 -11.12 -3.45 -17.27
C ALA A 195 -12.57 -2.95 -17.14
N VAL A 196 -13.03 -2.18 -18.12
CA VAL A 196 -14.45 -1.83 -18.26
C VAL A 196 -15.04 -2.85 -19.22
N PRO A 197 -15.84 -3.80 -18.74
CA PRO A 197 -16.43 -4.78 -19.62
C PRO A 197 -17.49 -4.14 -20.53
N THR A 198 -17.81 -4.79 -21.65
CA THR A 198 -18.94 -4.41 -22.49
C THR A 198 -20.26 -4.51 -21.71
N VAL A 199 -21.28 -3.74 -22.14
CA VAL A 199 -22.65 -3.67 -21.55
C VAL A 199 -23.24 -5.02 -21.14
N SER A 200 -22.85 -6.11 -21.84
CA SER A 200 -23.20 -7.50 -21.49
C SER A 200 -22.88 -7.92 -20.05
N LEU A 201 -22.02 -7.20 -19.33
CA LEU A 201 -21.60 -7.49 -17.94
C LEU A 201 -22.01 -6.41 -16.92
N LEU A 202 -22.71 -5.35 -17.34
CA LEU A 202 -23.20 -4.29 -16.43
C LEU A 202 -24.29 -4.78 -15.45
N ILE A 203 -24.94 -5.89 -15.79
CA ILE A 203 -25.93 -6.56 -14.95
C ILE A 203 -25.25 -7.73 -14.25
N ARG A 204 -25.40 -7.79 -12.92
CA ARG A 204 -24.81 -8.80 -12.03
C ARG A 204 -24.86 -10.20 -12.66
N ASP A 205 -23.70 -10.85 -12.76
CA ASP A 205 -23.55 -12.28 -13.05
C ASP A 205 -24.11 -13.09 -11.87
N ASP A 206 -25.44 -13.13 -11.74
CA ASP A 206 -26.09 -14.11 -10.87
C ASP A 206 -26.03 -15.47 -11.60
N PRO A 207 -25.39 -16.52 -11.04
CA PRO A 207 -25.25 -17.82 -11.71
C PRO A 207 -26.61 -18.43 -12.10
N ILE A 208 -27.70 -18.02 -11.44
CA ILE A 208 -29.06 -18.47 -11.70
C ILE A 208 -29.70 -17.72 -12.89
N ALA A 209 -29.23 -16.51 -13.22
CA ALA A 209 -29.85 -15.62 -14.20
C ALA A 209 -29.37 -15.82 -15.65
N LYS A 210 -28.31 -16.61 -15.88
CA LYS A 210 -27.70 -16.87 -17.21
C LYS A 210 -28.64 -17.51 -18.25
N ALA A 211 -29.86 -17.89 -17.87
CA ALA A 211 -30.82 -18.58 -18.74
C ALA A 211 -32.19 -17.89 -18.91
N SER A 212 -32.39 -16.64 -18.45
CA SER A 212 -33.73 -16.01 -18.54
C SER A 212 -33.85 -15.01 -19.71
N SER A 213 -34.95 -15.11 -20.46
CA SER A 213 -35.36 -14.15 -21.50
C SER A 213 -35.51 -12.72 -20.97
N SER A 214 -35.88 -12.58 -19.70
CA SER A 214 -36.02 -11.29 -19.00
C SER A 214 -34.71 -10.53 -18.87
N LEU A 215 -33.58 -11.21 -18.64
CA LEU A 215 -32.26 -10.57 -18.57
C LEU A 215 -31.82 -10.04 -19.94
N LYS A 216 -32.09 -10.78 -21.02
CA LYS A 216 -31.81 -10.32 -22.39
C LYS A 216 -32.64 -9.10 -22.78
N MET A 217 -33.90 -9.03 -22.33
CA MET A 217 -34.76 -7.86 -22.51
C MET A 217 -34.24 -6.64 -21.74
N LEU A 218 -33.76 -6.83 -20.51
CA LEU A 218 -33.11 -5.79 -19.70
C LEU A 218 -31.81 -5.28 -20.34
N ILE A 219 -30.92 -6.17 -20.77
CA ILE A 219 -29.69 -5.79 -21.48
C ILE A 219 -30.01 -5.05 -22.78
N GLY A 220 -31.00 -5.54 -23.55
CA GLY A 220 -31.45 -4.88 -24.78
C GLY A 220 -32.03 -3.48 -24.53
N SER A 221 -32.78 -3.31 -23.44
CA SER A 221 -33.32 -1.99 -23.02
C SER A 221 -32.21 -1.04 -22.59
N ILE A 222 -31.22 -1.50 -21.82
CA ILE A 222 -30.05 -0.68 -21.44
C ILE A 222 -29.25 -0.29 -22.67
N GLN A 223 -28.96 -1.23 -23.56
CA GLN A 223 -28.20 -0.94 -24.79
C GLN A 223 -28.95 0.06 -25.68
N SER A 224 -30.26 -0.11 -25.86
CA SER A 224 -31.11 0.85 -26.58
C SER A 224 -31.08 2.23 -25.91
N GLY A 225 -31.18 2.29 -24.58
CA GLY A 225 -31.11 3.54 -23.83
C GLY A 225 -29.75 4.23 -23.95
N MET A 226 -28.66 3.46 -23.98
CA MET A 226 -27.31 3.99 -24.21
C MET A 226 -27.17 4.56 -25.62
N ASP A 227 -27.69 3.87 -26.64
CA ASP A 227 -27.67 4.36 -28.02
C ASP A 227 -28.47 5.67 -28.17
N GLN A 228 -29.62 5.75 -27.52
CA GLN A 228 -30.45 6.95 -27.47
C GLN A 228 -29.74 8.12 -26.76
N ALA A 229 -29.13 7.86 -25.59
CA ALA A 229 -28.38 8.88 -24.86
C ALA A 229 -27.16 9.38 -25.64
N ILE A 230 -26.39 8.47 -26.27
CA ILE A 230 -25.25 8.84 -27.13
C ILE A 230 -25.72 9.74 -28.27
N GLY A 231 -26.75 9.33 -29.02
CA GLY A 231 -27.26 10.10 -30.14
C GLY A 231 -27.80 11.47 -29.73
N TYR A 232 -28.45 11.55 -28.56
CA TYR A 232 -28.89 12.82 -27.98
C TYR A 232 -27.73 13.76 -27.71
N ILE A 233 -26.71 13.30 -26.98
CA ILE A 233 -25.54 14.12 -26.59
C ILE A 233 -24.79 14.59 -27.84
N GLU A 234 -24.61 13.73 -28.84
CA GLU A 234 -23.97 14.06 -30.12
C GLU A 234 -24.75 15.14 -30.89
N THR A 235 -26.08 15.10 -30.83
CA THR A 235 -26.94 16.10 -31.52
C THR A 235 -26.83 17.48 -30.88
N ILE A 236 -26.74 17.57 -29.56
CA ILE A 236 -26.63 18.85 -28.83
C ILE A 236 -25.19 19.37 -28.72
N SER A 237 -24.20 18.54 -29.06
CA SER A 237 -22.77 18.89 -29.04
C SER A 237 -22.06 18.57 -30.37
N PRO A 238 -22.47 19.17 -31.50
CA PRO A 238 -22.03 18.80 -32.84
C PRO A 238 -20.57 19.17 -33.20
N ASN A 239 -19.83 19.86 -32.32
CA ASN A 239 -18.48 20.35 -32.63
C ASN A 239 -17.34 19.39 -32.28
N ASP A 240 -17.62 18.20 -31.73
CA ASP A 240 -16.60 17.16 -31.43
C ASP A 240 -16.54 16.05 -32.50
N ASN A 241 -16.95 16.36 -33.73
CA ASN A 241 -17.01 15.43 -34.86
C ASN A 241 -15.64 14.99 -35.42
N ASP A 242 -14.53 15.24 -34.73
CA ASP A 242 -13.19 14.75 -35.11
C ASP A 242 -12.51 13.94 -33.99
N ALA A 243 -13.29 13.11 -33.28
CA ALA A 243 -12.77 12.14 -32.34
C ALA A 243 -13.23 10.72 -32.71
N GLY A 244 -12.77 10.23 -33.87
CA GLY A 244 -12.48 8.81 -33.99
C GLY A 244 -11.61 8.40 -32.80
N ILE A 245 -11.89 7.25 -32.18
CA ILE A 245 -11.29 6.72 -30.93
C ILE A 245 -9.91 7.34 -30.68
N ARG A 246 -9.88 8.45 -29.95
CA ARG A 246 -8.62 9.16 -29.72
C ARG A 246 -7.79 8.33 -28.75
N PRO A 247 -6.48 8.19 -28.96
CA PRO A 247 -5.60 7.44 -28.07
C PRO A 247 -5.74 7.92 -26.62
N LEU A 248 -5.67 6.96 -25.68
CA LEU A 248 -5.78 7.14 -24.23
C LEU A 248 -4.92 8.30 -23.67
N ASP A 249 -3.85 8.70 -24.36
CA ASP A 249 -2.94 9.77 -23.95
C ASP A 249 -3.57 11.16 -23.95
N GLN A 250 -4.62 11.42 -24.73
CA GLN A 250 -5.42 12.65 -24.63
C GLN A 250 -6.53 12.56 -23.56
N MET A 251 -6.85 11.37 -23.03
CA MET A 251 -7.85 11.20 -21.96
C MET A 251 -7.40 11.75 -20.60
N ARG A 252 -6.10 12.00 -20.40
CA ARG A 252 -5.62 12.75 -19.23
C ARG A 252 -5.91 14.25 -19.29
N ASN A 253 -6.18 14.79 -20.49
CA ASN A 253 -6.34 16.23 -20.72
C ASN A 253 -7.80 16.67 -20.88
N ASN A 254 -8.74 15.74 -21.07
CA ASN A 254 -10.15 16.02 -20.86
C ASN A 254 -10.41 15.88 -19.35
N GLU A 255 -10.55 17.03 -18.69
CA GLU A 255 -10.68 17.19 -17.24
C GLU A 255 -11.52 16.06 -16.62
N ALA A 256 -10.85 15.12 -15.95
CA ALA A 256 -11.53 14.19 -15.07
C ALA A 256 -12.33 15.03 -14.07
N LEU A 257 -13.62 14.70 -13.86
CA LEU A 257 -14.53 15.49 -13.02
C LEU A 257 -13.83 15.92 -11.73
N GLU A 258 -13.58 17.22 -11.59
CA GLU A 258 -12.94 17.75 -10.39
C GLU A 258 -13.93 17.73 -9.21
N GLY A 259 -13.41 17.81 -7.99
CA GLY A 259 -14.28 17.82 -6.80
C GLY A 259 -15.31 18.95 -6.83
N ALA A 260 -14.98 20.09 -7.44
CA ALA A 260 -15.91 21.21 -7.64
C ALA A 260 -17.08 20.87 -8.58
N ASP A 261 -16.86 20.02 -9.59
CA ASP A 261 -17.90 19.58 -10.51
C ASP A 261 -18.82 18.54 -9.86
N LEU A 262 -18.27 17.67 -9.02
CA LEU A 262 -19.04 16.68 -8.26
C LEU A 262 -19.90 17.34 -7.18
N ARG A 263 -19.36 18.34 -6.46
CA ARG A 263 -20.17 19.17 -5.56
C ARG A 263 -21.34 19.85 -6.27
N GLN A 264 -21.16 20.18 -7.55
CA GLN A 264 -22.22 20.82 -8.35
C GLN A 264 -23.21 19.82 -8.97
N LEU A 265 -22.83 18.55 -9.10
CA LEU A 265 -23.68 17.50 -9.63
C LEU A 265 -24.96 17.35 -8.79
N GLU A 266 -24.84 17.47 -7.47
CA GLU A 266 -25.97 17.39 -6.53
C GLU A 266 -27.09 18.39 -6.86
N PHE A 267 -26.77 19.58 -7.37
CA PHE A 267 -27.78 20.59 -7.74
C PHE A 267 -28.63 20.21 -8.97
N PHE A 268 -28.20 19.22 -9.76
CA PHE A 268 -28.95 18.75 -10.92
C PHE A 268 -29.88 17.57 -10.62
N LEU A 269 -29.64 16.87 -9.50
CA LEU A 269 -30.38 15.68 -9.12
C LEU A 269 -31.61 16.09 -8.30
N ARG A 270 -32.82 15.74 -8.77
CA ARG A 270 -34.00 15.84 -7.92
C ARG A 270 -33.94 14.74 -6.88
N SER A 271 -33.74 15.09 -5.61
CA SER A 271 -33.74 14.13 -4.50
C SER A 271 -35.19 13.84 -4.08
N ASN A 272 -35.67 12.62 -4.32
CA ASN A 272 -36.85 12.09 -3.62
C ASN A 272 -36.50 11.42 -2.29
N ASP A 273 -35.21 11.19 -2.00
CA ASP A 273 -34.73 10.55 -0.77
C ASP A 273 -34.26 11.57 0.26
N GLU A 274 -34.94 11.66 1.40
CA GLU A 274 -34.54 12.47 2.57
C GLU A 274 -33.13 12.10 3.07
N ASN A 275 -32.70 10.85 2.85
CA ASN A 275 -31.46 10.29 3.39
C ASN A 275 -30.24 10.42 2.45
N ARG A 276 -30.39 10.98 1.25
CA ARG A 276 -29.30 11.14 0.25
C ARG A 276 -28.43 9.90 0.08
N VAL A 277 -29.04 8.72 -0.04
CA VAL A 277 -28.30 7.45 -0.13
C VAL A 277 -27.69 7.33 -1.52
N LEU A 278 -26.50 7.91 -1.72
CA LEU A 278 -25.77 8.12 -2.99
C LEU A 278 -25.69 6.86 -3.90
N GLY A 279 -26.78 6.52 -4.57
CA GLY A 279 -26.94 5.32 -5.39
C GLY A 279 -26.85 3.99 -4.63
N ASN A 280 -27.12 3.96 -3.31
CA ASN A 280 -26.82 2.81 -2.46
C ASN A 280 -25.34 2.36 -2.51
N LEU A 281 -24.43 3.32 -2.74
CA LEU A 281 -22.99 3.10 -2.70
C LEU A 281 -22.42 3.46 -1.32
N TYR A 282 -21.29 2.84 -1.04
CA TYR A 282 -20.55 2.91 0.21
C TYR A 282 -19.10 3.29 -0.08
N ARG A 283 -18.60 4.25 0.68
CA ARG A 283 -17.25 4.75 0.57
C ARG A 283 -16.27 3.75 1.18
N THR A 284 -15.21 3.46 0.43
CA THR A 284 -14.11 2.59 0.83
C THR A 284 -12.78 3.26 0.53
N VAL A 285 -11.76 2.94 1.32
CA VAL A 285 -10.39 3.42 1.12
C VAL A 285 -9.49 2.23 0.81
N THR A 286 -8.79 2.30 -0.32
CA THR A 286 -7.83 1.28 -0.74
C THR A 286 -6.55 1.34 0.11
N GLY A 287 -5.71 0.29 0.07
CA GLY A 287 -4.42 0.31 0.77
C GLY A 287 -3.47 1.43 0.33
N ASN A 288 -3.69 2.01 -0.85
CA ASN A 288 -2.94 3.16 -1.37
C ASN A 288 -3.60 4.51 -1.04
N GLY A 289 -4.64 4.52 -0.21
CA GLY A 289 -5.32 5.74 0.24
C GLY A 289 -6.42 6.27 -0.68
N HIS A 290 -6.58 5.73 -1.89
CA HIS A 290 -7.63 6.21 -2.81
C HIS A 290 -9.02 5.90 -2.29
N VAL A 291 -9.91 6.87 -2.40
CA VAL A 291 -11.33 6.76 -2.05
C VAL A 291 -12.09 6.17 -3.23
N LYS A 292 -12.94 5.18 -2.96
CA LYS A 292 -13.78 4.49 -3.95
C LYS A 292 -15.20 4.36 -3.44
N TRP A 293 -16.16 4.26 -4.35
CA TRP A 293 -17.57 4.06 -4.05
C TRP A 293 -18.01 2.69 -4.56
N VAL A 294 -18.37 1.80 -3.65
CA VAL A 294 -18.71 0.40 -3.98
C VAL A 294 -20.12 0.05 -3.53
N CYS A 295 -20.75 -0.93 -4.16
CA CYS A 295 -22.08 -1.36 -3.75
C CYS A 295 -22.02 -2.11 -2.40
N ILE A 296 -23.18 -2.26 -1.76
CA ILE A 296 -23.29 -2.94 -0.46
C ILE A 296 -22.71 -4.36 -0.45
N ASP A 297 -22.81 -5.08 -1.57
CA ASP A 297 -22.30 -6.45 -1.69
C ASP A 297 -20.76 -6.46 -1.56
N HIS A 298 -20.07 -5.59 -2.31
CA HIS A 298 -18.61 -5.44 -2.25
C HIS A 298 -18.12 -4.80 -0.95
N TYR A 299 -18.89 -3.86 -0.40
CA TYR A 299 -18.59 -3.27 0.90
C TYR A 299 -18.57 -4.34 2.00
N ARG A 300 -19.61 -5.17 2.10
CA ARG A 300 -19.70 -6.21 3.16
C ARG A 300 -18.64 -7.29 3.02
N GLU A 301 -18.22 -7.60 1.79
CA GLU A 301 -17.12 -8.54 1.57
C GLU A 301 -15.79 -8.02 2.13
N ASN A 302 -15.49 -6.73 1.93
CA ASN A 302 -14.24 -6.11 2.36
C ASN A 302 -14.21 -5.72 3.84
N TYR A 303 -15.34 -5.29 4.41
CA TYR A 303 -15.40 -4.78 5.79
C TYR A 303 -15.79 -5.83 6.82
N HIS A 304 -15.91 -7.10 6.40
CA HIS A 304 -16.37 -8.23 7.22
C HIS A 304 -17.68 -7.90 7.95
N GLU A 305 -18.80 -8.31 7.39
CA GLU A 305 -20.16 -8.03 7.92
C GLU A 305 -20.30 -8.17 9.46
N LYS A 306 -19.59 -9.13 10.09
CA LYS A 306 -19.56 -9.29 11.55
C LYS A 306 -18.93 -8.11 12.31
N ALA A 307 -17.83 -7.55 11.81
CA ALA A 307 -17.15 -6.42 12.44
C ALA A 307 -17.97 -5.13 12.31
N ALA A 308 -18.52 -4.88 11.11
CA ALA A 308 -19.46 -3.78 10.89
C ALA A 308 -20.71 -3.91 11.78
N LYS A 309 -21.24 -5.12 11.94
CA LYS A 309 -22.37 -5.38 12.86
C LYS A 309 -22.01 -5.11 14.32
N ALA A 310 -20.85 -5.56 14.78
CA ALA A 310 -20.40 -5.33 16.17
C ALA A 310 -20.23 -3.84 16.48
N LEU A 311 -19.70 -3.05 15.53
CA LEU A 311 -19.65 -1.59 15.68
C LEU A 311 -21.04 -0.99 15.77
N ARG A 312 -21.97 -1.40 14.89
CA ARG A 312 -23.36 -0.92 14.92
C ARG A 312 -24.05 -1.22 16.24
N GLU A 313 -23.96 -2.46 16.72
CA GLU A 313 -24.52 -2.87 18.02
C GLU A 313 -23.92 -2.07 19.18
N THR A 314 -22.61 -1.76 19.12
CA THR A 314 -21.95 -0.91 20.12
C THR A 314 -22.49 0.51 20.08
N LEU A 315 -22.62 1.11 18.88
CA LEU A 315 -23.15 2.46 18.71
C LEU A 315 -24.60 2.56 19.16
N GLU A 316 -25.47 1.62 18.78
CA GLU A 316 -26.88 1.58 19.20
C GLU A 316 -27.06 1.54 20.73
N SER A 317 -26.08 1.01 21.47
CA SER A 317 -26.08 1.00 22.93
C SER A 317 -25.71 2.35 23.56
N LEU A 318 -25.11 3.27 22.80
CA LEU A 318 -24.69 4.59 23.24
C LEU A 318 -25.79 5.62 22.94
N GLN A 319 -26.11 6.48 23.92
CA GLN A 319 -27.02 7.59 23.69
C GLN A 319 -26.31 8.74 22.96
N GLY A 320 -26.98 9.32 21.97
CA GLY A 320 -26.46 10.49 21.24
C GLY A 320 -25.39 10.18 20.20
N CYS A 321 -25.39 8.98 19.62
CA CYS A 321 -24.51 8.64 18.51
C CYS A 321 -25.22 8.75 17.15
N SER A 322 -24.46 9.04 16.09
CA SER A 322 -24.88 8.90 14.70
C SER A 322 -23.84 8.09 13.93
N PHE A 323 -24.30 7.23 13.02
CA PHE A 323 -23.43 6.48 12.11
C PHE A 323 -23.98 6.54 10.69
N ASP A 324 -23.24 7.22 9.83
CA ASP A 324 -23.48 7.22 8.40
C ASP A 324 -22.56 6.17 7.76
N GLU A 325 -23.12 4.97 7.55
CA GLU A 325 -22.37 3.83 7.01
C GLU A 325 -21.97 4.03 5.54
N ASN A 326 -22.77 4.78 4.77
CA ASN A 326 -22.51 5.05 3.36
C ASN A 326 -21.20 5.81 3.16
N ILE A 327 -20.88 6.72 4.07
CA ILE A 327 -19.61 7.47 4.00
C ILE A 327 -18.62 7.02 5.06
N GLY A 328 -19.01 6.20 6.04
CA GLY A 328 -18.16 5.77 7.14
C GLY A 328 -17.85 6.89 8.14
N ARG A 329 -18.86 7.70 8.48
CA ARG A 329 -18.75 8.78 9.48
C ARG A 329 -19.45 8.38 10.78
N VAL A 330 -18.74 8.48 11.89
CA VAL A 330 -19.28 8.27 13.24
C VAL A 330 -19.21 9.58 14.01
N GLU A 331 -20.33 9.96 14.62
CA GLU A 331 -20.36 10.99 15.66
C GLU A 331 -20.83 10.34 16.96
N VAL A 332 -20.05 10.49 18.03
CA VAL A 332 -20.34 9.81 19.29
C VAL A 332 -19.97 10.67 20.50
N ARG A 333 -20.88 10.70 21.49
CA ARG A 333 -20.62 11.25 22.82
C ARG A 333 -20.43 10.11 23.82
N LEU A 334 -19.31 10.13 24.51
CA LEU A 334 -18.91 9.12 25.48
C LEU A 334 -18.86 9.75 26.86
N HIS A 335 -19.64 9.21 27.81
CA HIS A 335 -19.82 9.80 29.15
C HIS A 335 -18.95 9.13 30.22
N SER A 336 -18.17 8.10 29.85
CA SER A 336 -17.30 7.39 30.79
C SER A 336 -16.18 6.67 30.06
N LYS A 337 -15.10 6.41 30.81
CA LYS A 337 -13.97 5.61 30.34
C LYS A 337 -14.37 4.20 29.90
N VAL A 338 -15.32 3.57 30.59
CA VAL A 338 -15.79 2.21 30.25
C VAL A 338 -16.46 2.19 28.89
N MET A 339 -17.31 3.19 28.58
CA MET A 339 -17.94 3.33 27.26
C MET A 339 -16.89 3.58 26.17
N ALA A 340 -15.88 4.39 26.48
CA ALA A 340 -14.79 4.67 25.55
C ALA A 340 -13.99 3.41 25.20
N GLU A 341 -13.64 2.59 26.18
CA GLU A 341 -12.93 1.33 25.96
C GLU A 341 -13.75 0.34 25.11
N GLN A 342 -15.06 0.24 25.35
CA GLN A 342 -15.96 -0.58 24.52
C GLN A 342 -16.03 -0.08 23.09
N PHE A 343 -16.18 1.24 22.91
CA PHE A 343 -16.18 1.87 21.60
C PHE A 343 -14.85 1.67 20.86
N TYR A 344 -13.71 1.86 21.53
CA TYR A 344 -12.38 1.69 20.93
C TYR A 344 -12.15 0.24 20.47
N ALA A 345 -12.56 -0.75 21.27
CA ALA A 345 -12.45 -2.16 20.90
C ALA A 345 -13.34 -2.54 19.70
N ALA A 346 -14.50 -1.88 19.54
CA ALA A 346 -15.36 -2.04 18.37
C ALA A 346 -14.79 -1.33 17.14
N LEU A 347 -14.26 -0.12 17.32
CA LEU A 347 -13.65 0.70 16.29
C LEU A 347 -12.40 0.02 15.70
N GLU A 348 -11.51 -0.53 16.53
CA GLU A 348 -10.30 -1.25 16.09
C GLU A 348 -10.61 -2.40 15.12
N LYS A 349 -11.71 -3.11 15.37
CA LYS A 349 -12.16 -4.22 14.52
C LYS A 349 -12.84 -3.72 13.24
N SER A 350 -13.35 -2.50 13.28
CA SER A 350 -14.10 -1.91 12.19
C SER A 350 -13.20 -1.12 11.26
N ARG A 351 -13.08 -1.59 10.02
CA ARG A 351 -12.35 -0.86 8.97
C ARG A 351 -13.21 0.18 8.26
N SER A 352 -14.50 0.28 8.59
CA SER A 352 -15.47 1.08 7.85
C SER A 352 -15.59 2.54 8.28
N VAL A 353 -14.85 2.96 9.32
CA VAL A 353 -14.89 4.33 9.82
C VAL A 353 -13.70 5.12 9.29
N TYR A 354 -13.96 6.24 8.63
CA TYR A 354 -12.95 7.15 8.08
C TYR A 354 -13.00 8.55 8.71
N GLU A 355 -14.18 8.96 9.15
CA GLU A 355 -14.42 10.23 9.84
C GLU A 355 -14.95 9.93 11.24
N LEU A 356 -14.25 10.41 12.25
CA LEU A 356 -14.64 10.24 13.65
C LEU A 356 -14.77 11.60 14.32
N ARG A 357 -15.98 11.92 14.77
CA ARG A 357 -16.24 13.00 15.71
C ARG A 357 -16.54 12.40 17.06
N ILE A 358 -15.71 12.71 18.05
CA ILE A 358 -15.78 12.12 19.37
C ILE A 358 -15.84 13.22 20.42
N GLU A 359 -16.85 13.15 21.29
CA GLU A 359 -16.99 14.02 22.46
C GLU A 359 -16.72 13.19 23.71
N LEU A 360 -15.71 13.58 24.48
CA LEU A 360 -15.32 12.92 25.72
C LEU A 360 -15.87 13.74 26.90
N ASP A 361 -16.95 13.27 27.49
CA ASP A 361 -17.69 13.93 28.58
C ASP A 361 -17.34 13.30 29.94
N TRP A 362 -16.06 13.37 30.30
CA TRP A 362 -15.54 13.04 31.63
C TRP A 362 -14.20 13.74 31.87
N GLU A 363 -13.61 13.57 33.05
CA GLU A 363 -12.26 14.06 33.36
C GLU A 363 -11.20 13.26 32.57
N VAL A 364 -10.91 13.70 31.34
CA VAL A 364 -10.00 13.02 30.41
C VAL A 364 -8.55 13.12 30.89
N THR A 365 -7.88 11.98 30.98
CA THR A 365 -6.47 11.87 31.38
C THR A 365 -5.54 11.69 30.19
N GLN A 366 -4.22 11.88 30.39
CA GLN A 366 -3.22 11.59 29.37
C GLN A 366 -3.23 10.10 28.93
N SER A 367 -3.58 9.18 29.82
CA SER A 367 -3.75 7.76 29.47
C SER A 367 -4.90 7.54 28.48
N ASP A 368 -5.98 8.30 28.60
CA ASP A 368 -7.15 8.12 27.73
C ASP A 368 -6.82 8.57 26.30
N PHE A 369 -6.08 9.67 26.13
CA PHE A 369 -5.55 10.07 24.82
C PHE A 369 -4.55 9.07 24.24
N ARG A 370 -3.71 8.44 25.06
CA ARG A 370 -2.81 7.37 24.60
C ARG A 370 -3.61 6.19 24.07
N ASN A 371 -4.65 5.76 24.79
CA ASN A 371 -5.52 4.67 24.35
C ASN A 371 -6.21 5.02 23.03
N LEU A 372 -6.80 6.21 22.91
CA LEU A 372 -7.43 6.67 21.66
C LEU A 372 -6.42 6.67 20.50
N ARG A 373 -5.22 7.22 20.70
CA ARG A 373 -4.15 7.22 19.69
C ARG A 373 -3.80 5.80 19.27
N ASP A 374 -3.57 4.91 20.23
CA ASP A 374 -3.15 3.53 19.96
C ASP A 374 -4.23 2.75 19.22
N THR A 375 -5.51 2.99 19.52
CA THR A 375 -6.64 2.49 18.73
C THR A 375 -6.65 3.07 17.33
N LEU A 376 -6.52 4.39 17.16
CA LEU A 376 -6.61 5.05 15.86
C LEU A 376 -5.54 4.57 14.87
N VAL A 377 -4.33 4.24 15.33
CA VAL A 377 -3.24 3.68 14.52
C VAL A 377 -3.64 2.34 13.85
N LEU A 378 -4.62 1.63 14.42
CA LEU A 378 -5.11 0.35 13.91
C LEU A 378 -6.36 0.48 13.03
N THR A 379 -6.85 1.70 12.83
CA THR A 379 -8.11 2.00 12.12
C THR A 379 -7.86 2.73 10.79
N ASN A 380 -8.93 2.96 10.01
CA ASN A 380 -8.88 3.74 8.78
C ASN A 380 -9.29 5.22 8.97
N VAL A 381 -9.39 5.69 10.22
CA VAL A 381 -9.80 7.06 10.53
C VAL A 381 -8.77 8.05 10.01
N GLY A 382 -9.13 8.80 8.96
CA GLY A 382 -8.31 9.84 8.35
C GLY A 382 -8.69 11.25 8.82
N VAL A 383 -9.92 11.43 9.29
CA VAL A 383 -10.43 12.71 9.82
C VAL A 383 -10.89 12.50 11.25
N LEU A 384 -10.30 13.23 12.19
CA LEU A 384 -10.59 13.15 13.61
C LEU A 384 -10.92 14.52 14.16
N GLU A 385 -12.07 14.61 14.84
CA GLU A 385 -12.50 15.80 15.56
C GLU A 385 -12.77 15.39 17.01
N ILE A 386 -12.01 15.96 17.95
CA ILE A 386 -12.12 15.67 19.37
C ILE A 386 -12.69 16.89 20.08
N HIS A 387 -13.80 16.69 20.77
CA HIS A 387 -14.38 17.64 21.71
C HIS A 387 -14.19 17.12 23.14
N LEU A 388 -13.82 18.02 24.03
CA LEU A 388 -13.77 17.76 25.46
C LEU A 388 -15.01 18.43 26.06
N GLY A 389 -15.79 17.67 26.83
CA GLY A 389 -16.91 18.23 27.58
C GLY A 389 -16.41 19.39 28.45
N GLN A 390 -17.10 20.52 28.42
CA GLN A 390 -16.77 21.64 29.31
C GLN A 390 -16.99 21.20 30.76
N GLN A 391 -15.94 21.30 31.57
CA GLN A 391 -16.05 21.15 33.03
C GLN A 391 -16.89 22.27 33.65
#